data_AF-A0A7J7FT84-F1
#
_entry.id   AF-A0A7J7FT84-F1
#
_cell.length_a   1.000
_cell.length_b   1.000
_cell.length_c   1.000
_cell.angle_alpha   90.00
_cell.angle_beta   90.00
_cell.angle_gamma   90.00
#
_symmetry.space_group_name_H-M   'P 1'
#
loop_
_entity.id
_entity.type
_entity.pdbx_description
1 polymer ?
#
loop_
_entity_poly.entity_id
_entity_poly.type
_entity_poly.pdbx_seq_one_letter_code
_entity_poly.pdbx_strand_id
1 'polypeptide(L)'
;MKLITRILDPNPMTRITIPEILEDEWFKRDYKPPVFEEKEDTNLDDVEAVFRDSEEHHVMEKKEEQPVAMNAFELISMSKGLNLGNLFDVEQGFKRETRFTSKCPANEIISKIEEAAKPLGFDVHKKNYKMRLQNVKAGRKGNLNVATEVFQVAPSLHMVEVRKAKGDTLEFHKVPSSTKFYKNLSTCLEDVVWKTEEDMQEMK
;
A
#
# COMPACT_ATOMS: atom_id res chain seq x y z
N MET A 1 22.62 24.99 -20.97
CA MET A 1 22.75 24.95 -19.50
C MET A 1 21.74 25.89 -18.81
N LYS A 2 20.48 25.96 -19.26
CA LYS A 2 19.45 26.84 -18.64
C LYS A 2 18.48 26.08 -17.72
N LEU A 3 18.27 24.78 -17.96
CA LEU A 3 17.35 23.97 -17.17
C LEU A 3 17.92 23.63 -15.78
N ILE A 4 19.19 23.20 -15.70
CA ILE A 4 19.84 22.80 -14.42
C ILE A 4 19.82 23.95 -13.40
N THR A 5 20.08 25.18 -13.82
CA THR A 5 20.05 26.36 -12.93
C THR A 5 18.66 26.67 -12.40
N ARG A 6 17.60 26.33 -13.14
CA ARG A 6 16.21 26.48 -12.70
C ARG A 6 15.79 25.35 -11.75
N ILE A 7 16.31 24.13 -11.96
CA ILE A 7 16.10 22.97 -11.07
C ILE A 7 16.79 23.17 -9.72
N LEU A 8 18.03 23.68 -9.73
CA LEU A 8 18.86 23.90 -8.55
C LEU A 8 18.67 25.30 -7.93
N ASP A 9 17.55 25.97 -8.21
CA ASP A 9 17.24 27.25 -7.56
C ASP A 9 17.06 27.04 -6.05
N PRO A 10 17.88 27.69 -5.18
CA PRO A 10 17.76 27.55 -3.74
C PRO A 10 16.43 28.08 -3.20
N ASN A 11 15.76 29.00 -3.89
CA ASN A 11 14.47 29.52 -3.46
C ASN A 11 13.32 28.62 -3.99
N PRO A 12 12.55 27.94 -3.12
CA PRO A 12 11.50 27.03 -3.54
C PRO A 12 10.31 27.73 -4.24
N MET A 13 10.13 29.04 -4.03
CA MET A 13 9.04 29.79 -4.66
C MET A 13 9.34 30.15 -6.12
N THR A 14 10.61 30.18 -6.50
CA THR A 14 11.05 30.52 -7.87
C THR A 14 11.64 29.32 -8.61
N ARG A 15 11.87 28.20 -7.91
CA ARG A 15 12.30 26.93 -8.48
C ARG A 15 11.28 26.42 -9.48
N ILE A 16 11.77 25.96 -10.63
CA ILE A 16 10.95 25.36 -11.68
C ILE A 16 10.18 24.15 -11.15
N THR A 17 8.90 24.05 -11.51
CA THR A 17 8.02 22.95 -11.14
C THR A 17 8.15 21.77 -12.09
N ILE A 18 7.70 20.57 -11.68
CA ILE A 18 7.73 19.39 -12.55
C ILE A 18 6.97 19.62 -13.88
N PRO A 19 5.75 20.19 -13.89
CA PRO A 19 5.05 20.49 -15.15
C PRO A 19 5.87 21.38 -16.09
N GLU A 20 6.51 22.42 -15.57
CA GLU A 20 7.35 23.32 -16.37
C GLU A 20 8.65 22.65 -16.87
N ILE A 21 9.21 21.69 -16.12
CA ILE A 21 10.35 20.87 -16.59
C ILE A 21 9.91 19.99 -17.77
N LEU A 22 8.75 19.34 -17.67
CA LEU A 22 8.21 18.50 -18.75
C LEU A 22 7.95 19.29 -20.02
N GLU A 23 7.70 20.59 -19.90
CA GLU A 23 7.50 21.50 -21.02
C GLU A 23 8.80 22.07 -21.61
N ASP A 24 9.94 21.96 -20.91
CA ASP A 24 11.22 22.53 -21.33
C ASP A 24 11.79 21.85 -22.58
N GLU A 25 12.26 22.67 -23.53
CA GLU A 25 12.79 22.21 -24.83
C GLU A 25 13.99 21.26 -24.69
N TRP A 26 14.83 21.46 -23.68
CA TRP A 26 15.94 20.55 -23.42
C TRP A 26 15.44 19.20 -22.89
N PHE A 27 14.39 19.21 -22.06
CA PHE A 27 13.82 17.99 -21.49
C PHE A 27 13.04 17.19 -22.53
N LYS A 28 12.28 17.83 -23.43
CA LYS A 28 11.51 17.15 -24.48
C LYS A 28 12.38 16.48 -25.55
N ARG A 29 13.61 16.95 -25.73
CA ARG A 29 14.51 16.44 -26.76
C ARG A 29 14.82 14.96 -26.52
N ASP A 30 14.37 14.11 -27.44
CA ASP A 30 14.51 12.65 -27.41
C ASP A 30 13.89 11.97 -26.18
N TYR A 31 13.08 12.70 -25.39
CA TYR A 31 12.38 12.14 -24.26
C TYR A 31 11.26 11.23 -24.73
N LYS A 32 11.38 9.97 -24.36
CA LYS A 32 10.30 8.99 -24.48
C LYS A 32 9.77 8.76 -23.07
N PRO A 33 8.51 9.15 -22.78
CA PRO A 33 7.88 8.78 -21.53
C PRO A 33 8.02 7.26 -21.35
N PRO A 34 8.38 6.78 -20.15
CA PRO A 34 8.37 5.35 -19.89
C PRO A 34 6.96 4.82 -20.12
N VAL A 35 6.81 4.00 -21.16
CA VAL A 35 5.60 3.22 -21.38
C VAL A 35 5.71 2.01 -20.47
N PHE A 36 5.03 2.08 -19.32
CA PHE A 36 4.83 0.88 -18.52
C PHE A 36 3.77 0.07 -19.24
N GLU A 37 4.20 -0.92 -20.03
CA GLU A 37 3.28 -1.96 -20.45
C GLU A 37 2.65 -2.53 -19.18
N GLU A 38 1.32 -2.52 -19.11
CA GLU A 38 0.57 -3.34 -18.16
C GLU A 38 0.79 -4.81 -18.53
N LYS A 39 2.04 -5.29 -18.44
CA LYS A 39 2.29 -6.72 -18.46
C LYS A 39 1.57 -7.27 -17.23
N GLU A 40 0.57 -8.09 -17.50
CA GLU A 40 0.03 -9.08 -16.56
C GLU A 40 1.16 -9.90 -15.91
N ASP A 41 2.32 -10.00 -16.55
CA ASP A 41 3.49 -10.76 -16.11
C ASP A 41 4.46 -10.04 -15.15
N THR A 42 3.94 -9.35 -14.13
CA THR A 42 4.74 -9.20 -12.89
C THR A 42 4.22 -10.24 -11.94
N ASN A 43 5.01 -11.28 -11.66
CA ASN A 43 4.74 -12.40 -10.75
C ASN A 43 3.71 -11.97 -9.68
N LEU A 44 2.45 -12.19 -10.03
CA LEU A 44 1.33 -11.92 -9.14
C LEU A 44 1.22 -13.07 -8.15
N ASP A 45 2.09 -14.10 -8.18
CA ASP A 45 1.96 -15.28 -7.32
C ASP A 45 1.79 -14.90 -5.85
N ASP A 46 2.44 -13.87 -5.31
CA ASP A 46 2.21 -13.48 -3.91
C ASP A 46 0.80 -12.91 -3.66
N VAL A 47 0.22 -12.20 -4.62
CA VAL A 47 -1.15 -11.66 -4.54
C VAL A 47 -2.15 -12.75 -4.91
N GLU A 48 -1.88 -13.49 -5.97
CA GLU A 48 -2.66 -14.58 -6.49
C GLU A 48 -2.68 -15.75 -5.52
N ALA A 49 -1.60 -16.03 -4.77
CA ALA A 49 -1.58 -17.00 -3.67
C ALA A 49 -2.44 -16.54 -2.49
N VAL A 50 -2.50 -15.23 -2.21
CA VAL A 50 -3.49 -14.70 -1.25
C VAL A 50 -4.92 -14.96 -1.76
N PHE A 51 -5.17 -14.97 -3.07
CA PHE A 51 -6.51 -15.24 -3.64
C PHE A 51 -6.77 -16.70 -4.09
N ARG A 52 -5.74 -17.54 -4.20
CA ARG A 52 -5.76 -18.97 -4.55
C ARG A 52 -5.76 -19.78 -3.26
N ASP A 53 -6.88 -19.75 -2.55
CA ASP A 53 -7.17 -20.87 -1.65
C ASP A 53 -7.38 -22.10 -2.54
N SER A 54 -6.39 -23.00 -2.53
CA SER A 54 -6.35 -24.34 -3.16
C SER A 54 -7.48 -24.64 -4.15
N GLU A 55 -7.21 -24.53 -5.46
CA GLU A 55 -8.08 -25.05 -6.53
C GLU A 55 -8.05 -26.58 -6.57
N GLU A 56 -8.49 -27.24 -5.51
CA GLU A 56 -8.89 -28.63 -5.59
C GLU A 56 -10.31 -28.75 -5.04
N HIS A 57 -11.22 -29.09 -5.95
CA HIS A 57 -12.62 -29.50 -5.79
C HIS A 57 -13.67 -28.39 -5.97
N HIS A 58 -14.31 -28.45 -7.15
CA HIS A 58 -15.60 -27.84 -7.48
C HIS A 58 -16.63 -27.91 -6.33
N VAL A 59 -16.75 -26.84 -5.55
CA VAL A 59 -17.94 -26.51 -4.76
C VAL A 59 -18.02 -24.99 -4.71
N MET A 60 -19.19 -24.42 -4.98
CA MET A 60 -19.50 -22.98 -4.90
C MET A 60 -18.63 -22.25 -3.86
N GLU A 61 -17.98 -21.14 -4.24
CA GLU A 61 -17.19 -20.30 -3.33
C GLU A 61 -17.96 -20.10 -2.02
N LYS A 62 -17.59 -20.85 -0.97
CA LYS A 62 -18.15 -20.65 0.36
C LYS A 62 -17.61 -19.31 0.82
N LYS A 63 -18.50 -18.32 0.90
CA LYS A 63 -18.20 -17.07 1.58
C LYS A 63 -17.71 -17.42 2.98
N GLU A 64 -16.45 -17.12 3.27
CA GLU A 64 -15.89 -17.35 4.60
C GLU A 64 -16.68 -16.51 5.61
N GLU A 65 -17.14 -17.16 6.68
CA GLU A 65 -17.93 -16.49 7.72
C GLU A 65 -17.07 -15.64 8.66
N GLN A 66 -15.76 -15.92 8.72
CA GLN A 66 -14.80 -15.23 9.59
C GLN A 66 -13.42 -15.11 8.92
N PRO A 67 -12.62 -14.10 9.30
CA PRO A 67 -11.23 -13.97 8.83
C PRO A 67 -10.39 -15.17 9.22
N VAL A 68 -9.31 -15.41 8.46
CA VAL A 68 -8.32 -16.42 8.80
C VAL A 68 -7.78 -16.18 10.20
N ALA A 69 -7.87 -17.20 11.06
CA ALA A 69 -7.33 -17.15 12.41
C ALA A 69 -5.80 -17.14 12.34
N MET A 70 -5.17 -16.18 13.02
CA MET A 70 -3.72 -16.05 13.09
C MET A 70 -3.25 -16.34 14.52
N ASN A 71 -2.42 -17.37 14.64
CA ASN A 71 -1.85 -17.77 15.91
C ASN A 71 -0.60 -16.95 16.28
N ALA A 72 -0.11 -17.14 17.51
CA ALA A 72 1.05 -16.41 18.03
C ALA A 72 2.34 -16.67 17.23
N PHE A 73 2.57 -17.89 16.73
CA PHE A 73 3.75 -18.20 15.94
C PHE A 73 3.71 -17.54 14.57
N GLU A 74 2.54 -17.53 13.92
CA GLU A 74 2.32 -16.82 12.67
C GLU A 74 2.56 -15.32 12.86
N LEU A 75 2.02 -14.72 13.92
CA LEU A 75 2.25 -13.30 14.22
C LEU A 75 3.74 -12.99 14.47
N ILE A 76 4.45 -13.86 15.20
CA ILE A 76 5.90 -13.71 15.41
C ILE A 76 6.66 -13.81 14.09
N SER A 77 6.30 -14.74 13.22
CA SER A 77 6.96 -14.95 11.92
C SER A 77 6.92 -13.73 11.01
N MET A 78 5.91 -12.85 11.20
CA MET A 78 5.75 -11.60 10.46
C MET A 78 6.66 -10.47 10.96
N SER A 79 7.43 -10.68 12.02
CA SER A 79 8.41 -9.71 12.52
C SER A 79 9.49 -9.42 11.48
N LYS A 80 9.84 -8.14 11.31
CA LYS A 80 10.90 -7.73 10.39
C LYS A 80 12.26 -8.34 10.72
N GLY A 81 12.51 -8.65 11.99
CA GLY A 81 13.77 -9.26 12.43
C GLY A 81 13.92 -10.73 12.01
N LEU A 82 12.82 -11.40 11.66
CA LEU A 82 12.81 -12.77 11.19
C LEU A 82 12.69 -12.88 9.66
N ASN A 83 12.40 -11.76 8.98
CA ASN A 83 12.28 -11.71 7.53
C ASN A 83 13.65 -11.41 6.88
N LEU A 84 14.26 -12.44 6.29
CA LEU A 84 15.55 -12.36 5.59
C LEU A 84 15.46 -11.80 4.16
N GLY A 85 14.26 -11.54 3.64
CA GLY A 85 14.09 -11.02 2.29
C GLY A 85 14.73 -9.64 2.09
N ASN A 86 14.89 -8.88 3.18
CA ASN A 86 15.59 -7.59 3.17
C ASN A 86 17.11 -7.69 2.91
N LEU A 87 17.74 -8.85 3.12
CA LEU A 87 19.17 -9.06 2.88
C LEU A 87 19.52 -8.99 1.38
N PHE A 88 18.54 -9.26 0.53
CA PHE A 88 18.69 -9.34 -0.92
C PHE A 88 18.11 -8.11 -1.66
N ASP A 89 17.49 -7.17 -0.94
CA ASP A 89 16.86 -5.98 -1.52
C ASP A 89 17.91 -4.88 -1.75
N VAL A 90 18.13 -4.51 -3.01
CA VAL A 90 19.07 -3.43 -3.40
C VAL A 90 18.54 -2.05 -3.01
N GLU A 91 17.21 -1.92 -2.89
CA GLU A 91 16.53 -0.72 -2.40
C GLU A 91 16.41 -0.77 -0.86
N GLN A 92 17.46 -0.34 -0.13
CA GLN A 92 17.41 -0.08 1.32
C GLN A 92 16.50 1.11 1.65
N GLY A 93 15.21 0.96 1.41
CA GLY A 93 14.19 1.85 1.94
C GLY A 93 13.75 1.35 3.31
N PHE A 94 13.60 2.26 4.28
CA PHE A 94 12.92 1.98 5.54
C PHE A 94 11.47 1.51 5.27
N LYS A 95 11.26 0.21 5.04
CA LYS A 95 9.92 -0.40 4.97
C LYS A 95 9.28 -0.16 6.34
N ARG A 96 8.36 0.80 6.41
CA ARG A 96 7.62 1.08 7.65
C ARG A 96 6.65 -0.06 7.90
N GLU A 97 6.33 -0.27 9.17
CA GLU A 97 5.28 -1.23 9.49
C GLU A 97 3.96 -0.70 8.92
N THR A 98 3.30 -1.54 8.14
CA THR A 98 2.06 -1.22 7.41
C THR A 98 0.92 -2.11 7.92
N ARG A 99 0.89 -2.27 9.24
CA ARG A 99 -0.06 -3.09 9.98
C ARG A 99 -0.67 -2.25 11.08
N PHE A 100 -1.91 -2.59 11.43
CA PHE A 100 -2.59 -2.04 12.59
C PHE A 100 -3.55 -3.09 13.16
N THR A 101 -3.96 -2.90 14.42
CA THR A 101 -4.96 -3.75 15.06
C THR A 101 -6.28 -3.01 15.20
N SER A 102 -7.38 -3.76 15.30
CA SER A 102 -8.73 -3.20 15.45
C SER A 102 -9.60 -4.14 16.29
N LYS A 103 -10.51 -3.57 17.08
CA LYS A 103 -11.59 -4.33 17.76
C LYS A 103 -12.92 -4.28 17.01
N CYS A 104 -12.99 -3.56 15.89
CA CYS A 104 -14.19 -3.54 15.05
C CYS A 104 -14.42 -4.93 14.43
N PRO A 105 -15.67 -5.30 14.10
CA PRO A 105 -15.96 -6.49 13.31
C PRO A 105 -15.24 -6.44 11.95
N ALA A 106 -14.77 -7.60 11.47
CA ALA A 106 -14.00 -7.66 10.22
C ALA A 106 -14.73 -7.07 8.99
N ASN A 107 -16.04 -7.26 8.90
CA ASN A 107 -16.86 -6.68 7.82
C ASN A 107 -16.88 -5.14 7.86
N GLU A 108 -16.84 -4.55 9.06
CA GLU A 108 -16.76 -3.10 9.24
C GLU A 108 -15.40 -2.58 8.78
N ILE A 109 -14.32 -3.26 9.18
CA ILE A 109 -12.94 -2.95 8.75
C ILE A 109 -12.83 -2.97 7.22
N ILE A 110 -13.32 -4.04 6.57
CA ILE A 110 -13.32 -4.20 5.12
C ILE A 110 -14.11 -3.09 4.42
N SER A 111 -15.24 -2.68 4.99
CA SER A 111 -16.06 -1.58 4.44
C SER A 111 -15.35 -0.23 4.57
N LYS A 112 -14.76 0.03 5.74
CA LYS A 112 -14.02 1.26 6.03
C LYS A 112 -12.79 1.43 5.15
N ILE A 113 -12.04 0.36 4.90
CA ILE A 113 -10.89 0.41 3.98
C ILE A 113 -11.35 0.71 2.55
N GLU A 114 -12.46 0.14 2.09
CA GLU A 114 -13.03 0.45 0.77
C GLU A 114 -13.45 1.93 0.67
N GLU A 115 -14.19 2.41 1.66
CA GLU A 115 -14.65 3.81 1.73
C GLU A 115 -13.48 4.78 1.74
N ALA A 116 -12.38 4.45 2.40
CA ALA A 116 -11.16 5.24 2.43
C ALA A 116 -10.35 5.15 1.11
N ALA A 117 -10.36 4.01 0.42
CA ALA A 117 -9.56 3.79 -0.78
C ALA A 117 -10.16 4.44 -2.04
N LYS A 118 -11.50 4.41 -2.20
CA LYS A 118 -12.20 5.01 -3.36
C LYS A 118 -11.87 6.49 -3.61
N PRO A 119 -11.95 7.41 -2.63
CA PRO A 119 -11.62 8.83 -2.86
C PRO A 119 -10.13 9.05 -3.15
N LEU A 120 -9.26 8.08 -2.86
CA LEU A 120 -7.85 8.12 -3.22
C LEU A 120 -7.58 7.69 -4.67
N GLY A 121 -8.62 7.35 -5.44
CA GLY A 121 -8.51 6.96 -6.85
C GLY A 121 -8.15 5.50 -7.08
N PHE A 122 -8.40 4.64 -6.08
CA PHE A 122 -8.19 3.21 -6.18
C PHE A 122 -9.49 2.50 -6.53
N ASP A 123 -9.39 1.59 -7.48
CA ASP A 123 -10.41 0.57 -7.70
C ASP A 123 -10.21 -0.59 -6.72
N VAL A 124 -11.32 -1.13 -6.20
CA VAL A 124 -11.32 -2.05 -5.05
C VAL A 124 -11.96 -3.38 -5.44
N HIS A 125 -11.16 -4.44 -5.41
CA HIS A 125 -11.63 -5.81 -5.60
C HIS A 125 -11.60 -6.55 -4.26
N LYS A 126 -12.71 -7.13 -3.85
CA LYS A 126 -12.85 -7.85 -2.58
C LYS A 126 -13.03 -9.34 -2.82
N LYS A 127 -12.35 -10.17 -2.02
CA LYS A 127 -12.62 -11.61 -1.89
C LYS A 127 -12.51 -11.96 -0.42
N ASN A 128 -13.62 -12.36 0.20
CA ASN A 128 -13.71 -12.61 1.65
C ASN A 128 -13.12 -11.43 2.46
N TYR A 129 -12.11 -11.70 3.30
CA TYR A 129 -11.43 -10.73 4.15
C TYR A 129 -10.11 -10.21 3.55
N LYS A 130 -9.96 -10.37 2.24
CA LYS A 130 -8.83 -9.91 1.42
C LYS A 130 -9.34 -8.86 0.42
N MET A 131 -8.54 -7.82 0.17
CA MET A 131 -8.84 -6.82 -0.87
C MET A 131 -7.61 -6.47 -1.69
N ARG A 132 -7.84 -6.17 -2.96
CA ARG A 132 -6.85 -5.65 -3.90
C ARG A 132 -7.27 -4.24 -4.31
N LEU A 133 -6.39 -3.28 -4.05
CA LEU A 133 -6.57 -1.87 -4.37
C LEU A 133 -5.65 -1.54 -5.53
N GLN A 134 -6.22 -1.15 -6.67
CA GLN A 134 -5.49 -0.80 -7.88
C GLN A 134 -5.64 0.68 -8.17
N ASN A 135 -4.53 1.42 -8.20
CA ASN A 135 -4.57 2.80 -8.64
C ASN A 135 -4.85 2.84 -10.14
N VAL A 136 -5.90 3.55 -10.56
CA VAL A 136 -6.25 3.69 -11.98
C VAL A 136 -5.25 4.58 -12.72
N LYS A 137 -4.56 5.48 -11.99
CA LYS A 137 -3.55 6.37 -12.56
C LYS A 137 -2.16 5.73 -12.44
N ALA A 138 -1.46 5.66 -13.58
CA ALA A 138 -0.07 5.22 -13.61
C ALA A 138 0.84 6.24 -12.90
N GLY A 139 1.66 5.76 -11.98
CA GLY A 139 2.70 6.51 -11.30
C GLY A 139 4.05 6.42 -12.00
N ARG A 140 5.13 6.84 -11.32
CA ARG A 140 6.50 6.82 -11.88
C ARG A 140 6.98 5.42 -12.24
N LYS A 141 6.51 4.38 -11.54
CA LYS A 141 6.87 2.97 -11.77
C LYS A 141 5.64 2.15 -12.19
N GLY A 142 4.72 2.75 -12.95
CA GLY A 142 3.42 2.15 -13.30
C GLY A 142 2.38 2.26 -12.19
N ASN A 143 1.28 1.52 -12.32
CA ASN A 143 0.16 1.58 -11.38
C ASN A 143 0.54 1.00 -10.01
N LEU A 144 0.21 1.73 -8.95
CA LEU A 144 0.37 1.26 -7.58
C LEU A 144 -0.74 0.23 -7.26
N ASN A 145 -0.32 -1.01 -6.97
CA ASN A 145 -1.21 -2.07 -6.50
C ASN A 145 -0.90 -2.39 -5.05
N VAL A 146 -1.95 -2.48 -4.23
CA VAL A 146 -1.88 -2.76 -2.81
C VAL A 146 -2.80 -3.93 -2.50
N ALA A 147 -2.32 -4.88 -1.70
CA ALA A 147 -3.11 -5.96 -1.14
C ALA A 147 -3.37 -5.67 0.34
N THR A 148 -4.57 -5.94 0.82
CA THR A 148 -4.92 -5.85 2.23
C THR A 148 -5.55 -7.15 2.69
N GLU A 149 -5.23 -7.58 3.90
CA GLU A 149 -5.76 -8.80 4.48
C GLU A 149 -6.08 -8.57 5.95
N VAL A 150 -7.24 -9.06 6.38
CA VAL A 150 -7.68 -9.01 7.78
C VAL A 150 -7.55 -10.41 8.37
N PHE A 151 -6.89 -10.49 9.52
CA PHE A 151 -6.68 -11.72 10.29
C PHE A 151 -7.33 -11.61 11.65
N GLN A 152 -7.88 -12.71 12.16
CA GLN A 152 -8.38 -12.78 13.53
C GLN A 152 -7.26 -13.26 14.46
N VAL A 153 -6.75 -12.41 15.34
CA VAL A 153 -5.68 -12.76 16.30
C VAL A 153 -6.22 -13.13 17.68
N ALA A 154 -7.44 -12.67 18.00
CA ALA A 154 -8.22 -13.09 19.16
C ALA A 154 -9.72 -12.88 18.86
N PRO A 155 -10.67 -13.43 19.66
CA PRO A 155 -12.10 -13.37 19.36
C PRO A 155 -12.66 -11.97 19.05
N SER A 156 -12.12 -10.93 19.68
CA SER A 156 -12.51 -9.52 19.49
C SER A 156 -11.36 -8.64 19.00
N LEU A 157 -10.30 -9.24 18.44
CA LEU A 157 -9.13 -8.51 17.96
C LEU A 157 -8.73 -8.99 16.58
N HIS A 158 -8.67 -8.05 15.65
CA HIS A 158 -8.26 -8.27 14.28
C HIS A 158 -6.94 -7.54 14.02
N MET A 159 -6.08 -8.14 13.21
CA MET A 159 -4.91 -7.49 12.65
C MET A 159 -5.16 -7.25 11.17
N VAL A 160 -4.87 -6.05 10.70
CA VAL A 160 -4.94 -5.70 9.29
C VAL A 160 -3.53 -5.51 8.78
N GLU A 161 -3.19 -6.19 7.70
CA GLU A 161 -1.93 -5.99 6.99
C GLU A 161 -2.19 -5.34 5.63
N VAL A 162 -1.38 -4.33 5.29
CA VAL A 162 -1.42 -3.62 4.02
C VAL A 162 -0.08 -3.79 3.32
N ARG A 163 -0.03 -4.54 2.22
CA ARG A 163 1.20 -4.85 1.47
C ARG A 163 1.21 -4.14 0.11
N LYS A 164 2.36 -3.60 -0.28
CA LYS A 164 2.59 -3.16 -1.67
C LYS A 164 2.81 -4.39 -2.54
N ALA A 165 1.96 -4.58 -3.55
CA ALA A 165 2.11 -5.64 -4.55
C ALA A 165 2.95 -5.18 -5.75
N LYS A 166 2.61 -4.02 -6.34
CA LYS A 166 3.27 -3.47 -7.55
C LYS A 166 3.35 -1.95 -7.47
N GLY A 167 4.24 -1.34 -8.26
CA GLY A 167 4.38 0.11 -8.35
C GLY A 167 5.43 0.68 -7.40
N ASP A 168 5.47 2.01 -7.34
CA ASP A 168 6.55 2.75 -6.67
C ASP A 168 6.46 2.64 -5.14
N THR A 169 7.54 2.15 -4.51
CA THR A 169 7.69 2.09 -3.04
C THR A 169 7.53 3.48 -2.41
N LEU A 170 7.96 4.52 -3.13
CA LEU A 170 7.74 5.89 -2.70
C LEU A 170 6.25 6.25 -2.82
N GLU A 171 5.49 5.85 -3.82
CA GLU A 171 4.05 6.18 -3.83
C GLU A 171 3.27 5.49 -2.71
N PHE A 172 3.75 4.32 -2.27
CA PHE A 172 3.18 3.56 -1.16
C PHE A 172 3.50 4.14 0.24
N HIS A 173 4.78 4.41 0.57
CA HIS A 173 5.22 4.76 1.95
C HIS A 173 5.53 6.24 2.18
N LYS A 174 4.96 6.85 3.23
CA LYS A 174 5.27 8.21 3.76
C LYS A 174 6.78 8.57 3.66
N VAL A 175 7.12 9.55 2.81
CA VAL A 175 8.44 10.20 2.75
C VAL A 175 8.24 11.71 2.92
N PRO A 176 9.17 12.42 3.58
CA PRO A 176 9.04 13.81 4.00
C PRO A 176 8.57 14.84 2.95
N SER A 177 8.63 14.53 1.64
CA SER A 177 8.30 15.49 0.57
C SER A 177 7.03 15.15 -0.23
N SER A 178 6.29 14.09 0.10
CA SER A 178 5.05 13.74 -0.64
C SER A 178 4.07 12.97 0.25
N THR A 179 2.81 13.38 0.24
CA THR A 179 1.71 12.70 0.95
C THR A 179 1.32 11.45 0.19
N LYS A 180 1.46 10.29 0.83
CA LYS A 180 1.50 8.98 0.16
C LYS A 180 0.46 8.05 0.73
N PHE A 181 0.02 7.14 -0.14
CA PHE A 181 -1.18 6.31 0.00
C PHE A 181 -1.42 5.82 1.44
N TYR A 182 -0.45 5.12 2.05
CA TYR A 182 -0.63 4.52 3.37
C TYR A 182 -0.90 5.55 4.48
N LYS A 183 -0.32 6.75 4.40
CA LYS A 183 -0.59 7.82 5.37
C LYS A 183 -2.03 8.30 5.24
N ASN A 184 -2.51 8.52 4.03
CA ASN A 184 -3.88 8.98 3.79
C ASN A 184 -4.89 7.91 4.22
N LEU A 185 -4.63 6.65 3.85
CA LEU A 185 -5.43 5.52 4.27
C LEU A 185 -5.47 5.43 5.81
N SER A 186 -4.32 5.49 6.48
CA SER A 186 -4.23 5.44 7.94
C SER A 186 -4.97 6.60 8.62
N THR A 187 -4.94 7.82 8.06
CA THR A 187 -5.72 8.96 8.58
C THR A 187 -7.22 8.74 8.40
N CYS A 188 -7.65 8.17 7.28
CA CYS A 188 -9.07 7.85 7.05
C CYS A 188 -9.58 6.68 7.90
N LEU A 189 -8.68 5.87 8.45
CA LEU A 189 -9.01 4.69 9.27
C LEU A 189 -8.71 4.89 10.75
N GLU A 190 -8.46 6.13 11.20
CA GLU A 190 -8.11 6.42 12.59
C GLU A 190 -9.20 5.98 13.58
N ASP A 191 -10.46 5.95 13.14
CA ASP A 191 -11.63 5.50 13.91
C ASP A 191 -11.68 3.98 14.12
N VAL A 192 -11.10 3.19 13.21
CA VAL A 192 -11.06 1.73 13.32
C VAL A 192 -9.75 1.21 13.92
N VAL A 193 -8.70 2.03 13.98
CA VAL A 193 -7.41 1.65 14.57
C VAL A 193 -7.54 1.60 16.10
N TRP A 194 -7.22 0.44 16.67
CA TRP A 194 -7.13 0.28 18.12
C TRP A 194 -5.91 1.06 18.64
N LYS A 195 -6.15 2.01 19.53
CA LYS A 195 -5.12 2.75 20.27
C LYS A 195 -4.96 2.15 21.66
N THR A 196 -3.73 1.96 22.10
CA THR A 196 -3.44 1.55 23.48
C THR A 196 -3.65 2.72 24.45
N GLU A 197 -3.75 2.44 25.75
CA GLU A 197 -3.91 3.48 26.78
C GLU A 197 -2.73 4.47 26.81
N GLU A 198 -1.54 4.02 26.39
CA GLU A 198 -0.33 4.84 26.25
C GLU A 198 -0.45 5.83 25.07
N ASP A 199 -1.01 5.39 23.94
CA ASP A 199 -1.26 6.24 22.75
C ASP A 199 -2.29 7.35 23.02
N MET A 200 -3.19 7.15 24.00
CA MET A 200 -4.18 8.14 24.41
C MET A 200 -3.63 9.20 25.37
N GLN A 201 -2.48 8.96 26.00
CA GLN A 201 -1.83 9.91 26.92
C GLN A 201 -0.95 10.94 26.19
N GLU A 202 -0.39 10.61 25.02
CA GLU A 202 0.42 11.54 24.21
C GLU A 202 -0.40 12.61 23.46
N MET A 203 -1.74 12.51 23.45
CA MET A 203 -2.65 13.49 22.82
C MET A 203 -3.26 14.51 23.81
N LYS A 204 -2.75 14.59 25.05
CA LYS A 204 -3.18 15.57 26.07
C LYS A 204 -2.20 16.72 26.26
#